data_AF-A0A263BQI1-F1
#
_entry.id   AF-A0A263BQI1-F1
#
_cell.length_a   1.000
_cell.length_b   1.000
_cell.length_c   1.000
_cell.angle_alpha   90.00
_cell.angle_beta   90.00
_cell.angle_gamma   90.00
#
_symmetry.space_group_name_H-M   'P 1'
#
loop_
_entity.id
_entity.type
_entity.pdbx_description
1 polymer ?
#
loop_
_entity_poly.entity_id
_entity_poly.type
_entity_poly.pdbx_seq_one_letter_code
_entity_poly.pdbx_strand_id
1 'polypeptide(L)'
;MLYRTWILLLAFLLVAIPCIPSPSFAEEEDDKLRLQLYKTVGAFTAVPWYYLAAVDRYERNVRNSRRDIPDIKEGISIYYSPDEWAGALNPNQEDTDPFSIQLFGGVGMDGNGDGKADRTNNEDVLYTFAYFLQAYGANEEDIKIGLWDFYQRDKTVSMIVGFANIINQTGKISFDERRFPLPLHANYSYRSTWGDRRGFGGLRIHEGTDIFAGYGVPVRATTHGFIEMKGWNKFGGWRVGIRDMNNVYHYFAHLSGFEKGLEVGKIVKPGDVIGYVGSSGYGKPGTQGKFPPHLHYGTYRDNGISEWSFDPYPYLRSWERMERRSRR
;
A
#
# COMPACT_ATOMS: atom_id res chain seq x y z
N MET A 1 -31.96 -41.97 -48.32
CA MET A 1 -30.90 -42.19 -47.32
C MET A 1 -29.85 -41.10 -47.50
N LEU A 2 -29.95 -40.02 -46.72
CA LEU A 2 -29.06 -38.86 -46.82
C LEU A 2 -27.90 -39.03 -45.82
N TYR A 3 -26.67 -39.03 -46.36
CA TYR A 3 -25.43 -39.02 -45.59
C TYR A 3 -25.24 -37.67 -44.90
N ARG A 4 -25.04 -37.67 -43.58
CA ARG A 4 -24.62 -36.49 -42.80
C ARG A 4 -23.11 -36.53 -42.59
N THR A 5 -22.41 -35.60 -43.23
CA THR A 5 -21.00 -35.27 -42.99
C THR A 5 -20.86 -34.50 -41.67
N TRP A 6 -19.94 -34.93 -40.82
CA TRP A 6 -19.59 -34.22 -39.58
C TRP A 6 -18.39 -33.31 -39.86
N ILE A 7 -18.58 -32.00 -39.71
CA ILE A 7 -17.51 -31.00 -39.75
C ILE A 7 -16.99 -30.83 -38.32
N LEU A 8 -15.72 -31.19 -38.10
CA LEU A 8 -14.98 -30.93 -36.87
C LEU A 8 -14.57 -29.45 -36.84
N LEU A 9 -15.25 -28.66 -36.00
CA LEU A 9 -14.86 -27.29 -35.67
C LEU A 9 -13.70 -27.33 -34.65
N LEU A 10 -12.50 -27.02 -35.13
CA LEU A 10 -11.33 -26.73 -34.29
C LEU A 10 -11.51 -25.36 -33.62
N ALA A 11 -11.89 -25.37 -32.34
CA ALA A 11 -11.93 -24.16 -31.52
C ALA A 11 -10.49 -23.77 -31.14
N PHE A 12 -9.96 -22.71 -31.77
CA PHE A 12 -8.74 -22.05 -31.32
C PHE A 12 -9.04 -21.32 -30.01
N LEU A 13 -8.60 -21.92 -28.90
CA LEU A 13 -8.66 -21.28 -27.59
C LEU A 13 -7.57 -20.20 -27.54
N LEU A 14 -7.95 -18.96 -27.83
CA LEU A 14 -7.12 -17.77 -27.62
C LEU A 14 -6.84 -17.65 -26.12
N VAL A 15 -5.70 -18.17 -25.68
CA VAL A 15 -5.19 -17.94 -24.33
C VAL A 15 -4.80 -16.47 -24.26
N ALA A 16 -5.69 -15.65 -23.72
CA ALA A 16 -5.38 -14.27 -23.36
C ALA A 16 -4.22 -14.31 -22.36
N ILE A 17 -3.04 -13.91 -22.84
CA ILE A 17 -1.91 -13.62 -21.97
C ILE A 17 -2.34 -12.38 -21.18
N PRO A 18 -2.44 -12.41 -19.84
CA PRO A 18 -2.60 -11.17 -19.09
C PRO A 18 -1.32 -10.36 -19.32
N CYS A 19 -1.44 -9.38 -20.21
CA CYS A 19 -0.50 -8.29 -20.33
C CYS A 19 -0.72 -7.43 -19.10
N ILE A 20 0.35 -7.13 -18.37
CA ILE A 20 0.28 -6.16 -17.28
C ILE A 20 0.01 -4.82 -17.96
N PRO A 21 -0.99 -4.05 -17.54
CA PRO A 21 -1.08 -2.68 -17.99
C PRO A 21 0.17 -1.97 -17.45
N SER A 22 1.07 -1.56 -18.35
CA SER A 22 1.89 -0.37 -18.08
C SER A 22 0.94 0.76 -17.69
N PRO A 23 1.33 1.67 -16.78
CA PRO A 23 0.50 2.81 -16.44
C PRO A 23 0.03 3.48 -17.74
N SER A 24 -1.26 3.75 -17.82
CA SER A 24 -1.80 4.38 -19.01
C SER A 24 -1.17 5.76 -19.18
N PHE A 25 -1.08 6.28 -20.40
CA PHE A 25 -0.58 7.63 -20.63
C PHE A 25 -1.26 8.68 -19.72
N ALA A 26 -2.57 8.51 -19.47
CA ALA A 26 -3.33 9.35 -18.56
C ALA A 26 -2.87 9.25 -17.09
N GLU A 27 -2.47 8.06 -16.64
CA GLU A 27 -1.95 7.84 -15.28
C GLU A 27 -0.57 8.48 -15.10
N GLU A 28 0.29 8.41 -16.11
CA GLU A 28 1.59 9.11 -16.09
C GLU A 28 1.44 10.63 -16.14
N GLU A 29 0.45 11.15 -16.86
CA GLU A 29 0.14 12.57 -16.93
C GLU A 29 -0.41 13.09 -15.59
N ASP A 30 -1.37 12.37 -14.99
CA ASP A 30 -1.90 12.67 -13.66
C ASP A 30 -0.81 12.64 -12.57
N ASP A 31 0.10 11.66 -12.60
CA ASP A 31 1.27 11.62 -11.70
C ASP A 31 2.15 12.87 -11.82
N LYS A 32 2.37 13.37 -13.05
CA LYS A 32 3.16 14.59 -13.28
C LYS A 32 2.47 15.83 -12.73
N LEU A 33 1.17 15.98 -12.99
CA LEU A 33 0.37 17.10 -12.50
C LEU A 33 0.34 17.14 -10.97
N ARG A 34 0.10 15.99 -10.32
CA ARG A 34 0.14 15.87 -8.86
C ARG A 34 1.51 16.19 -8.29
N LEU A 35 2.58 15.69 -8.90
CA LEU A 35 3.94 15.99 -8.45
C LEU A 35 4.28 17.48 -8.52
N GLN A 36 3.84 18.17 -9.58
CA GLN A 36 3.98 19.62 -9.69
C GLN A 36 3.19 20.31 -8.57
N LEU A 37 1.95 19.92 -8.35
CA LEU A 37 1.08 20.50 -7.33
C LEU A 37 1.66 20.35 -5.91
N TYR A 38 2.16 19.16 -5.54
CA TYR A 38 2.83 18.96 -4.23
C TYR A 38 4.00 19.90 -4.02
N LYS A 39 4.83 20.09 -5.04
CA LYS A 39 6.00 20.97 -4.96
C LYS A 39 5.60 22.43 -4.85
N THR A 40 4.60 22.85 -5.62
CA THR A 40 4.07 24.22 -5.58
C THR A 40 3.50 24.53 -4.20
N VAL A 41 2.58 23.72 -3.70
CA VAL A 41 1.95 23.94 -2.38
C VAL A 41 2.98 23.81 -1.25
N GLY A 42 3.89 22.84 -1.33
CA GLY A 42 4.96 22.69 -0.34
C GLY A 42 5.91 23.89 -0.30
N ALA A 43 6.18 24.53 -1.44
CA ALA A 43 6.97 25.76 -1.49
C ALA A 43 6.25 26.95 -0.83
N PHE A 44 4.93 27.08 -1.04
CA PHE A 44 4.14 28.17 -0.45
C PHE A 44 3.92 28.03 1.05
N THR A 45 3.72 26.81 1.53
CA THR A 45 3.39 26.52 2.94
C THR A 45 4.60 26.16 3.80
N ALA A 46 5.78 26.00 3.18
CA ALA A 46 6.99 25.44 3.79
C ALA A 46 6.83 24.00 4.33
N VAL A 47 5.70 23.34 4.08
CA VAL A 47 5.52 21.91 4.36
C VAL A 47 6.30 21.09 3.32
N PRO A 48 7.16 20.14 3.71
CA PRO A 48 7.92 19.38 2.74
C PRO A 48 6.99 18.60 1.79
N TRP A 49 7.14 18.83 0.48
CA TRP A 49 6.23 18.31 -0.56
C TRP A 49 6.04 16.78 -0.51
N TYR A 50 7.03 16.04 -0.04
CA TYR A 50 6.97 14.58 0.04
C TYR A 50 6.02 14.08 1.13
N TYR A 51 5.72 14.89 2.17
CA TYR A 51 4.64 14.59 3.12
C TYR A 51 3.27 14.81 2.50
N LEU A 52 3.09 15.88 1.72
CA LEU A 52 1.84 16.12 0.97
C LEU A 52 1.56 14.98 -0.01
N ALA A 53 2.58 14.54 -0.74
CA ALA A 53 2.50 13.40 -1.64
C ALA A 53 2.20 12.08 -0.90
N ALA A 54 2.77 11.89 0.29
CA ALA A 54 2.53 10.70 1.12
C ALA A 54 1.11 10.65 1.69
N VAL A 55 0.56 11.80 2.06
CA VAL A 55 -0.83 11.94 2.50
C VAL A 55 -1.78 11.62 1.36
N ASP A 56 -1.61 12.23 0.17
CA ASP A 56 -2.41 11.86 -1.01
C ASP A 56 -2.34 10.36 -1.29
N ARG A 57 -1.13 9.78 -1.18
CA ARG A 57 -0.94 8.36 -1.40
C ARG A 57 -1.71 7.50 -0.39
N TYR A 58 -1.68 7.87 0.88
CA TYR A 58 -2.44 7.19 1.94
C TYR A 58 -3.95 7.29 1.68
N GLU A 59 -4.45 8.49 1.40
CA GLU A 59 -5.87 8.75 1.11
C GLU A 59 -6.35 7.94 -0.10
N ARG A 60 -5.59 7.96 -1.19
CA ARG A 60 -5.88 7.19 -2.40
C ARG A 60 -6.03 5.69 -2.10
N ASN A 61 -5.12 5.16 -1.29
CA ASN A 61 -5.14 3.75 -0.91
C ASN A 61 -6.36 3.39 -0.06
N VAL A 62 -6.71 4.23 0.91
CA VAL A 62 -7.85 4.01 1.79
C VAL A 62 -9.17 4.12 1.03
N ARG A 63 -9.33 5.18 0.22
CA ARG A 63 -10.53 5.45 -0.58
C ARG A 63 -10.81 4.35 -1.60
N ASN A 64 -9.78 3.77 -2.21
CA ASN A 64 -9.93 2.62 -3.12
C ASN A 64 -10.59 1.37 -2.47
N SER A 65 -10.71 1.35 -1.15
CA SER A 65 -11.34 0.26 -0.39
C SER A 65 -12.57 0.68 0.42
N ARG A 66 -12.94 1.97 0.40
CA ARG A 66 -14.09 2.55 1.10
C ARG A 66 -15.20 2.86 0.10
N ARG A 67 -16.43 2.48 0.44
CA ARG A 67 -17.62 2.71 -0.41
C ARG A 67 -18.51 3.83 0.12
N ASP A 68 -18.20 4.32 1.30
CA ASP A 68 -18.92 5.38 2.02
C ASP A 68 -18.41 6.79 1.65
N ILE A 69 -17.26 6.89 0.96
CA ILE A 69 -16.74 8.13 0.37
C ILE A 69 -16.99 8.09 -1.14
N PRO A 70 -17.27 9.23 -1.80
CA PRO A 70 -17.29 9.33 -3.26
C PRO A 70 -16.01 8.79 -3.93
N ASP A 71 -16.17 8.20 -5.11
CA ASP A 71 -15.05 7.68 -5.91
C ASP A 71 -14.07 8.80 -6.30
N ILE A 72 -12.79 8.43 -6.43
CA ILE A 72 -11.75 9.33 -6.93
C ILE A 72 -11.93 9.46 -8.43
N LYS A 73 -12.07 10.69 -8.93
CA LYS A 73 -12.10 10.95 -10.38
C LYS A 73 -10.68 11.09 -10.91
N GLU A 74 -9.98 12.18 -10.55
CA GLU A 74 -8.60 12.50 -10.96
C GLU A 74 -7.98 13.46 -9.92
N GLY A 75 -6.64 13.60 -9.89
CA GLY A 75 -5.98 14.56 -9.00
C GLY A 75 -5.93 14.12 -7.53
N ILE A 76 -6.14 15.04 -6.59
CA ILE A 76 -5.88 14.87 -5.15
C ILE A 76 -6.96 14.02 -4.47
N SER A 77 -6.54 13.10 -3.60
CA SER A 77 -7.38 12.11 -2.95
C SER A 77 -7.82 12.50 -1.53
N ILE A 78 -7.26 13.57 -0.96
CA ILE A 78 -7.74 14.12 0.32
C ILE A 78 -9.22 14.50 0.15
N TYR A 79 -10.05 14.12 1.11
CA TYR A 79 -11.49 14.35 1.06
C TYR A 79 -11.95 15.10 2.30
N TYR A 80 -12.71 16.16 2.07
CA TYR A 80 -13.48 16.87 3.09
C TYR A 80 -14.97 16.70 2.79
N SER A 81 -15.74 16.32 3.81
CA SER A 81 -17.20 16.35 3.75
C SER A 81 -17.71 17.80 3.60
N PRO A 82 -18.96 18.02 3.15
CA PRO A 82 -19.52 19.37 3.07
C PRO A 82 -19.44 20.10 4.40
N ASP A 83 -19.80 19.40 5.48
CA ASP A 83 -19.86 19.97 6.82
C ASP A 83 -18.47 20.34 7.36
N GLU A 84 -17.42 19.59 7.00
CA GLU A 84 -16.02 19.95 7.34
C GLU A 84 -15.54 21.14 6.52
N TRP A 85 -15.81 21.15 5.20
CA TRP A 85 -15.33 22.18 4.29
C TRP A 85 -15.99 23.53 4.54
N ALA A 86 -17.33 23.58 4.51
CA ALA A 86 -18.13 24.80 4.60
C ALA A 86 -18.51 25.17 6.05
N GLY A 87 -18.41 24.21 6.97
CA GLY A 87 -18.86 24.33 8.36
C GLY A 87 -20.25 23.72 8.56
N ALA A 88 -20.40 22.90 9.61
CA ALA A 88 -21.63 22.13 9.86
C ALA A 88 -22.90 22.97 10.06
N LEU A 89 -22.75 24.26 10.39
CA LEU A 89 -23.86 25.20 10.59
C LEU A 89 -24.05 26.16 9.40
N ASN A 90 -23.24 26.03 8.33
CA ASN A 90 -23.37 26.86 7.15
C ASN A 90 -24.69 26.50 6.43
N PRO A 91 -25.59 27.47 6.16
CA PRO A 91 -26.82 27.21 5.43
C PRO A 91 -26.58 26.77 3.97
N ASN A 92 -25.39 27.05 3.41
CA ASN A 92 -24.97 26.60 2.10
C ASN A 92 -23.77 25.64 2.22
N GLN A 93 -24.00 24.35 2.01
CA GLN A 93 -22.95 23.33 2.09
C GLN A 93 -22.08 23.22 0.80
N GLU A 94 -22.43 24.00 -0.22
CA GLU A 94 -21.63 24.20 -1.45
C GLU A 94 -21.03 25.61 -1.48
N ASP A 95 -20.86 26.24 -0.31
CA ASP A 95 -20.26 27.55 -0.20
C ASP A 95 -18.80 27.51 -0.71
N THR A 96 -18.44 28.56 -1.45
CA THR A 96 -17.09 28.75 -2.00
C THR A 96 -16.49 30.08 -1.58
N ASP A 97 -17.22 30.93 -0.86
CA ASP A 97 -16.70 32.19 -0.34
C ASP A 97 -15.85 31.94 0.92
N PRO A 98 -14.53 32.17 0.89
CA PRO A 98 -13.66 31.82 2.03
C PRO A 98 -14.05 32.51 3.34
N PHE A 99 -14.55 33.75 3.26
CA PHE A 99 -14.98 34.50 4.45
C PHE A 99 -16.20 33.86 5.10
N SER A 100 -17.21 33.52 4.31
CA SER A 100 -18.44 32.87 4.78
C SER A 100 -18.15 31.47 5.33
N ILE A 101 -17.31 30.69 4.64
CA ILE A 101 -16.83 29.39 5.13
C ILE A 101 -16.20 29.52 6.52
N GLN A 102 -15.27 30.47 6.68
CA GLN A 102 -14.60 30.68 7.97
C GLN A 102 -15.56 31.17 9.06
N LEU A 103 -16.54 32.01 8.72
CA LEU A 103 -17.59 32.48 9.64
C LEU A 103 -18.37 31.31 10.26
N PHE A 104 -18.60 30.23 9.50
CA PHE A 104 -19.27 29.03 9.97
C PHE A 104 -18.32 27.94 10.50
N GLY A 105 -17.03 28.26 10.63
CA GLY A 105 -16.02 27.35 11.16
C GLY A 105 -15.61 26.22 10.20
N GLY A 106 -15.91 26.37 8.91
CA GLY A 106 -15.39 25.48 7.87
C GLY A 106 -13.89 25.68 7.63
N VAL A 107 -13.24 24.65 7.10
CA VAL A 107 -11.78 24.66 6.87
C VAL A 107 -11.36 25.12 5.49
N GLY A 108 -12.29 25.24 4.54
CA GLY A 108 -11.98 25.51 3.13
C GLY A 108 -11.17 26.79 2.92
N MET A 109 -10.06 26.70 2.18
CA MET A 109 -9.20 27.82 1.82
C MET A 109 -9.03 27.93 0.30
N ASP A 110 -8.92 29.16 -0.20
CA ASP A 110 -8.58 29.47 -1.60
C ASP A 110 -7.07 29.24 -1.82
N GLY A 111 -6.73 28.14 -2.48
CA GLY A 111 -5.36 27.69 -2.69
C GLY A 111 -4.75 28.19 -4.00
N ASN A 112 -5.58 28.47 -5.00
CA ASN A 112 -5.15 28.93 -6.32
C ASN A 112 -5.22 30.48 -6.49
N GLY A 113 -5.83 31.18 -5.54
CA GLY A 113 -5.98 32.63 -5.52
C GLY A 113 -7.07 33.16 -6.45
N ASP A 114 -8.05 32.35 -6.84
CA ASP A 114 -9.15 32.76 -7.74
C ASP A 114 -10.34 33.42 -7.02
N GLY A 115 -10.24 33.55 -5.70
CA GLY A 115 -11.26 34.13 -4.82
C GLY A 115 -12.26 33.09 -4.29
N LYS A 116 -12.07 31.80 -4.58
CA LYS A 116 -12.97 30.73 -4.13
C LYS A 116 -12.20 29.64 -3.40
N ALA A 117 -12.82 29.09 -2.37
CA ALA A 117 -12.41 27.84 -1.73
C ALA A 117 -13.33 26.71 -2.22
N ASP A 118 -12.98 26.08 -3.35
CA ASP A 118 -13.76 25.00 -3.95
C ASP A 118 -13.22 23.62 -3.53
N ARG A 119 -14.04 22.87 -2.79
CA ARG A 119 -13.73 21.50 -2.35
C ARG A 119 -13.42 20.51 -3.48
N THR A 120 -13.86 20.80 -4.70
CA THR A 120 -13.60 19.96 -5.88
C THR A 120 -12.35 20.37 -6.64
N ASN A 121 -11.75 21.50 -6.28
CA ASN A 121 -10.49 21.98 -6.82
C ASN A 121 -9.30 21.35 -6.07
N ASN A 122 -8.43 20.69 -6.82
CA ASN A 122 -7.26 20.00 -6.28
C ASN A 122 -6.28 20.94 -5.56
N GLU A 123 -6.14 22.17 -6.03
CA GLU A 123 -5.22 23.16 -5.45
C GLU A 123 -5.74 23.64 -4.09
N ASP A 124 -7.02 23.98 -4.00
CA ASP A 124 -7.70 24.40 -2.76
C ASP A 124 -7.66 23.28 -1.72
N VAL A 125 -7.98 22.05 -2.11
CA VAL A 125 -7.97 20.88 -1.21
C VAL A 125 -6.58 20.62 -0.64
N LEU A 126 -5.56 20.60 -1.49
CA LEU A 126 -4.21 20.33 -1.05
C LEU A 126 -3.67 21.49 -0.21
N TYR A 127 -3.92 22.73 -0.64
CA TYR A 127 -3.51 23.92 0.10
C TYR A 127 -4.15 23.98 1.48
N THR A 128 -5.46 23.72 1.58
CA THR A 128 -6.19 23.65 2.85
C THR A 128 -5.52 22.67 3.84
N PHE A 129 -5.18 21.47 3.36
CA PHE A 129 -4.48 20.48 4.19
C PHE A 129 -3.05 20.91 4.56
N ALA A 130 -2.30 21.47 3.60
CA ALA A 130 -0.94 21.92 3.84
C ALA A 130 -0.90 23.11 4.81
N TYR A 131 -1.86 24.03 4.73
CA TYR A 131 -2.03 25.14 5.67
C TYR A 131 -2.31 24.65 7.09
N PHE A 132 -3.14 23.62 7.24
CA PHE A 132 -3.35 22.95 8.53
C PHE A 132 -2.04 22.39 9.10
N LEU A 133 -1.25 21.66 8.29
CA LEU A 133 0.04 21.11 8.76
C LEU A 133 1.07 22.21 9.06
N GLN A 134 1.06 23.31 8.31
CA GLN A 134 1.97 24.43 8.51
C GLN A 134 1.89 25.01 9.92
N ALA A 135 0.72 24.98 10.56
CA ALA A 135 0.52 25.49 11.91
C ALA A 135 1.35 24.74 12.97
N TYR A 136 1.73 23.49 12.70
CA TYR A 136 2.54 22.67 13.59
C TYR A 136 4.04 22.92 13.39
N GLY A 137 4.46 23.07 12.14
CA GLY A 137 5.86 23.25 11.76
C GLY A 137 6.31 22.25 10.69
N ALA A 138 7.51 22.47 10.14
CA ALA A 138 8.00 21.76 8.96
C ALA A 138 8.93 20.57 9.28
N ASN A 139 9.29 20.37 10.56
CA ASN A 139 10.15 19.26 10.95
C ASN A 139 9.32 17.97 11.12
N GLU A 140 9.98 16.81 11.08
CA GLU A 140 9.28 15.52 11.10
C GLU A 140 8.41 15.30 12.35
N GLU A 141 8.84 15.77 13.52
CA GLU A 141 8.08 15.60 14.76
C GLU A 141 6.82 16.48 14.77
N ASP A 142 6.94 17.74 14.35
CA ASP A 142 5.81 18.66 14.20
C ASP A 142 4.78 18.09 13.22
N ILE A 143 5.24 17.59 12.07
CA ILE A 143 4.37 16.97 11.06
C ILE A 143 3.67 15.73 11.62
N LYS A 144 4.35 14.89 12.41
CA LYS A 144 3.70 13.74 13.06
C LYS A 144 2.60 14.17 14.02
N ILE A 145 2.80 15.25 14.78
CA ILE A 145 1.79 15.82 15.67
C ILE A 145 0.58 16.28 14.85
N GLY A 146 0.80 17.06 13.78
CA GLY A 146 -0.29 17.51 12.90
C GLY A 146 -1.04 16.36 12.22
N LEU A 147 -0.31 15.34 11.73
CA LEU A 147 -0.93 14.14 11.17
C LEU A 147 -1.74 13.36 12.22
N TRP A 148 -1.26 13.28 13.46
CA TRP A 148 -2.00 12.64 14.54
C TRP A 148 -3.26 13.43 14.89
N ASP A 149 -3.17 14.76 14.95
CA ASP A 149 -4.33 15.62 15.20
C ASP A 149 -5.41 15.47 14.11
N PHE A 150 -4.99 15.36 12.84
CA PHE A 150 -5.91 15.15 11.73
C PHE A 150 -6.53 13.74 11.71
N TYR A 151 -5.71 12.68 11.86
CA TYR A 151 -6.14 11.30 11.63
C TYR A 151 -6.54 10.53 12.90
N GLN A 152 -6.10 10.99 14.07
CA GLN A 152 -6.35 10.37 15.38
C GLN A 152 -5.94 8.89 15.44
N ARG A 153 -4.88 8.51 14.70
CA ARG A 153 -4.46 7.11 14.55
C ARG A 153 -2.96 6.93 14.27
N ASP A 154 -2.24 6.37 15.24
CA ASP A 154 -0.78 6.14 15.16
C ASP A 154 -0.34 5.30 13.95
N LYS A 155 -1.13 4.27 13.60
CA LYS A 155 -0.85 3.43 12.42
C LYS A 155 -0.89 4.26 11.14
N THR A 156 -1.84 5.20 11.04
CA THR A 156 -1.96 6.09 9.89
C THR A 156 -0.75 7.02 9.78
N VAL A 157 -0.36 7.66 10.89
CA VAL A 157 0.85 8.50 10.95
C VAL A 157 2.09 7.70 10.52
N SER A 158 2.25 6.48 11.05
CA SER A 158 3.39 5.60 10.71
C SER A 158 3.43 5.23 9.23
N MET A 159 2.27 4.95 8.61
CA MET A 159 2.17 4.66 7.18
C MET A 159 2.54 5.88 6.33
N ILE A 160 2.01 7.07 6.67
CA ILE A 160 2.28 8.32 5.95
C ILE A 160 3.76 8.66 6.05
N VAL A 161 4.38 8.57 7.24
CA VAL A 161 5.82 8.80 7.42
C VAL A 161 6.65 7.77 6.62
N GLY A 162 6.24 6.51 6.61
CA GLY A 162 6.89 5.48 5.80
C GLY A 162 6.84 5.77 4.30
N PHE A 163 5.69 6.21 3.79
CA PHE A 163 5.53 6.65 2.40
C PHE A 163 6.36 7.90 2.10
N ALA A 164 6.34 8.88 3.00
CA ALA A 164 7.10 10.12 2.89
C ALA A 164 8.61 9.84 2.77
N ASN A 165 9.14 8.91 3.57
CA ASN A 165 10.54 8.51 3.51
C ASN A 165 10.91 7.88 2.17
N ILE A 166 10.04 7.01 1.62
CA ILE A 166 10.24 6.39 0.30
C ILE A 166 10.23 7.45 -0.80
N ILE A 167 9.25 8.36 -0.78
CA ILE A 167 9.10 9.44 -1.77
C ILE A 167 10.30 10.39 -1.69
N ASN A 168 10.71 10.78 -0.49
CA ASN A 168 11.87 11.66 -0.27
C ASN A 168 13.16 11.04 -0.81
N GLN A 169 13.41 9.75 -0.53
CA GLN A 169 14.62 9.06 -0.97
C GLN A 169 14.66 8.83 -2.49
N THR A 170 13.52 8.58 -3.12
CA THR A 170 13.45 8.15 -4.53
C THR A 170 13.03 9.25 -5.50
N GLY A 171 12.36 10.29 -5.00
CA GLY A 171 11.71 11.32 -5.81
C GLY A 171 10.50 10.83 -6.61
N LYS A 172 10.02 9.59 -6.39
CA LYS A 172 8.92 8.97 -7.13
C LYS A 172 7.67 8.80 -6.27
N ILE A 173 6.50 8.94 -6.89
CA ILE A 173 5.19 8.75 -6.25
C ILE A 173 4.46 7.47 -6.68
N SER A 174 4.99 6.75 -7.68
CA SER A 174 4.43 5.51 -8.22
C SER A 174 5.49 4.41 -8.33
N PHE A 175 5.07 3.17 -8.02
CA PHE A 175 5.94 1.98 -7.88
C PHE A 175 5.22 0.70 -8.31
N ASP A 176 5.61 0.18 -9.46
CA ASP A 176 5.02 -0.99 -10.11
C ASP A 176 5.92 -2.24 -10.03
N GLU A 177 7.23 -2.07 -9.82
CA GLU A 177 8.16 -3.20 -9.77
C GLU A 177 7.76 -4.22 -8.68
N ARG A 178 7.72 -5.49 -9.08
CA ARG A 178 7.43 -6.63 -8.20
C ARG A 178 8.42 -7.76 -8.44
N ARG A 179 8.69 -8.53 -7.38
CA ARG A 179 9.58 -9.70 -7.45
C ARG A 179 9.03 -10.88 -6.66
N PHE A 180 9.33 -12.10 -7.09
CA PHE A 180 8.96 -13.30 -6.34
C PHE A 180 9.78 -13.39 -5.04
N PRO A 181 9.19 -13.77 -3.89
CA PRO A 181 9.87 -13.69 -2.59
C PRO A 181 11.07 -14.64 -2.45
N LEU A 182 11.18 -15.70 -3.25
CA LEU A 182 12.34 -16.60 -3.26
C LEU A 182 13.12 -16.49 -4.58
N PRO A 183 14.45 -16.68 -4.61
CA PRO A 183 15.20 -16.73 -5.85
C PRO A 183 14.70 -17.82 -6.79
N LEU A 184 14.51 -17.51 -8.08
CA LEU A 184 13.95 -18.45 -9.06
C LEU A 184 14.79 -19.73 -9.29
N HIS A 185 16.06 -19.72 -8.88
CA HIS A 185 16.97 -20.87 -8.97
C HIS A 185 16.95 -21.75 -7.72
N ALA A 186 16.27 -21.33 -6.64
CA ALA A 186 16.08 -22.16 -5.47
C ALA A 186 15.10 -23.30 -5.77
N ASN A 187 15.26 -24.42 -5.07
CA ASN A 187 14.26 -25.50 -5.10
C ASN A 187 13.11 -25.14 -4.16
N TYR A 188 11.93 -24.86 -4.73
CA TYR A 188 10.73 -24.54 -3.97
C TYR A 188 9.47 -25.13 -4.60
N SER A 189 8.44 -25.32 -3.78
CA SER A 189 7.10 -25.68 -4.23
C SER A 189 6.02 -24.95 -3.43
N TYR A 190 4.92 -24.62 -4.08
CA TYR A 190 3.78 -23.96 -3.46
C TYR A 190 2.51 -24.20 -4.29
N ARG A 191 1.36 -24.14 -3.63
CA ARG A 191 0.02 -24.21 -4.25
C ARG A 191 -0.90 -23.24 -3.52
N SER A 192 -2.10 -23.01 -4.05
CA SER A 192 -3.10 -22.26 -3.29
C SER A 192 -3.45 -23.05 -2.03
N THR A 193 -3.21 -22.43 -0.88
CA THR A 193 -3.54 -22.96 0.46
C THR A 193 -4.41 -21.97 1.23
N TRP A 194 -4.98 -20.98 0.52
CA TRP A 194 -5.83 -19.96 1.12
C TRP A 194 -7.10 -20.60 1.66
N GLY A 195 -7.49 -20.24 2.89
CA GLY A 195 -8.70 -20.80 3.50
C GLY A 195 -8.52 -22.19 4.13
N ASP A 196 -7.37 -22.86 3.93
CA ASP A 196 -7.09 -24.17 4.53
C ASP A 196 -7.21 -24.10 6.05
N ARG A 197 -7.76 -25.15 6.68
CA ARG A 197 -7.98 -25.17 8.14
C ARG A 197 -6.64 -25.16 8.88
N ARG A 198 -6.45 -24.22 9.81
CA ARG A 198 -5.26 -24.08 10.67
C ARG A 198 -5.65 -24.29 12.14
N GLY A 199 -5.74 -25.54 12.56
CA GLY A 199 -5.86 -25.92 13.96
C GLY A 199 -6.20 -27.40 14.15
N PHE A 200 -5.77 -27.97 15.28
CA PHE A 200 -6.31 -29.24 15.78
C PHE A 200 -7.74 -29.00 16.31
N GLY A 201 -8.70 -28.66 15.43
CA GLY A 201 -10.12 -28.48 15.79
C GLY A 201 -10.63 -27.04 15.93
N GLY A 202 -9.89 -26.01 15.51
CA GLY A 202 -10.33 -24.60 15.55
C GLY A 202 -10.90 -24.06 14.23
N LEU A 203 -11.48 -22.84 14.29
CA LEU A 203 -12.08 -22.10 13.16
C LEU A 203 -11.08 -21.23 12.35
N ARG A 204 -9.79 -21.22 12.71
CA ARG A 204 -8.79 -20.38 12.04
C ARG A 204 -8.53 -20.91 10.62
N ILE A 205 -8.60 -20.01 9.65
CA ILE A 205 -8.22 -20.27 8.26
C ILE A 205 -6.77 -19.88 8.01
N HIS A 206 -6.20 -20.41 6.93
CA HIS A 206 -4.87 -20.05 6.48
C HIS A 206 -4.93 -18.78 5.62
N GLU A 207 -4.53 -17.66 6.23
CA GLU A 207 -4.51 -16.32 5.62
C GLU A 207 -3.20 -16.06 4.86
N GLY A 208 -2.80 -17.02 4.02
CA GLY A 208 -1.56 -16.91 3.26
C GLY A 208 -1.29 -18.08 2.32
N THR A 209 -0.09 -18.09 1.77
CA THR A 209 0.47 -19.17 0.96
C THR A 209 1.80 -19.61 1.54
N ASP A 210 1.95 -20.92 1.73
CA ASP A 210 3.20 -21.51 2.19
C ASP A 210 4.06 -21.91 0.98
N ILE A 211 5.28 -21.39 0.95
CA ILE A 211 6.28 -21.67 -0.08
C ILE A 211 7.35 -22.55 0.55
N PHE A 212 7.26 -23.86 0.33
CA PHE A 212 8.21 -24.84 0.86
C PHE A 212 9.54 -24.70 0.14
N ALA A 213 10.61 -24.54 0.93
CA ALA A 213 11.98 -24.40 0.45
C ALA A 213 12.96 -24.82 1.53
N GLY A 214 14.21 -25.10 1.16
CA GLY A 214 15.25 -25.49 2.13
C GLY A 214 15.55 -24.39 3.16
N TYR A 215 16.07 -24.80 4.33
CA TYR A 215 16.61 -23.85 5.30
C TYR A 215 17.66 -22.94 4.67
N GLY A 216 17.65 -21.67 5.04
CA GLY A 216 18.66 -20.72 4.59
C GLY A 216 18.45 -20.19 3.16
N VAL A 217 17.40 -20.62 2.45
CA VAL A 217 17.04 -19.98 1.16
C VAL A 217 16.74 -18.50 1.43
N PRO A 218 17.37 -17.55 0.71
CA PRO A 218 17.11 -16.13 0.90
C PRO A 218 15.64 -15.79 0.65
N VAL A 219 15.06 -15.01 1.55
CA VAL A 219 13.73 -14.40 1.40
C VAL A 219 13.92 -12.95 1.01
N ARG A 220 13.24 -12.52 -0.05
CA ARG A 220 13.38 -11.21 -0.68
C ARG A 220 12.12 -10.38 -0.53
N ALA A 221 12.28 -9.06 -0.41
CA ALA A 221 11.18 -8.11 -0.54
C ALA A 221 10.53 -8.25 -1.92
N THR A 222 9.19 -8.25 -1.95
CA THR A 222 8.41 -8.45 -3.18
C THR A 222 8.07 -7.16 -3.91
N THR A 223 8.33 -6.01 -3.29
CA THR A 223 7.84 -4.69 -3.69
C THR A 223 8.72 -3.60 -3.07
N HIS A 224 8.56 -2.35 -3.54
CA HIS A 224 9.03 -1.17 -2.80
C HIS A 224 8.17 -0.96 -1.56
N GLY A 225 8.82 -0.68 -0.43
CA GLY A 225 8.13 -0.47 0.84
C GLY A 225 9.09 -0.18 1.96
N PHE A 226 8.57 -0.18 3.18
CA PHE A 226 9.38 -0.08 4.40
C PHE A 226 9.07 -1.23 5.35
N ILE A 227 10.04 -1.57 6.20
CA ILE A 227 9.83 -2.57 7.26
C ILE A 227 8.90 -1.97 8.32
N GLU A 228 7.61 -2.29 8.24
CA GLU A 228 6.61 -1.90 9.25
C GLU A 228 6.79 -2.71 10.53
N MET A 229 7.26 -3.97 10.41
CA MET A 229 7.36 -4.86 11.55
C MET A 229 8.51 -5.85 11.42
N LYS A 230 9.19 -6.11 12.54
CA LYS A 230 10.22 -7.15 12.65
C LYS A 230 10.18 -7.74 14.05
N GLY A 231 10.17 -9.06 14.18
CA GLY A 231 10.30 -9.69 15.49
C GLY A 231 9.72 -11.09 15.59
N TRP A 232 9.59 -11.57 16.82
CA TRP A 232 9.00 -12.87 17.13
C TRP A 232 7.50 -12.75 17.38
N ASN A 233 6.71 -13.70 16.86
CA ASN A 233 5.40 -14.01 17.44
C ASN A 233 5.22 -15.52 17.64
N LYS A 234 4.29 -15.90 18.54
CA LYS A 234 4.06 -17.30 18.93
C LYS A 234 3.78 -18.22 17.75
N PHE A 235 3.06 -17.75 16.74
CA PHE A 235 2.60 -18.60 15.62
C PHE A 235 3.54 -18.54 14.41
N GLY A 236 3.89 -17.35 13.95
CA GLY A 236 4.76 -17.12 12.79
C GLY A 236 6.26 -17.16 13.09
N GLY A 237 6.68 -17.28 14.36
CA GLY A 237 8.09 -17.31 14.73
C GLY A 237 8.78 -15.99 14.41
N TRP A 238 9.99 -16.05 13.84
CA TRP A 238 10.65 -14.87 13.30
C TRP A 238 9.95 -14.41 12.03
N ARG A 239 9.49 -13.16 12.05
CA ARG A 239 8.71 -12.58 10.96
C ARG A 239 9.08 -11.13 10.65
N VAL A 240 8.86 -10.76 9.41
CA VAL A 240 9.01 -9.41 8.86
C VAL A 240 7.68 -9.00 8.21
N GLY A 241 7.29 -7.76 8.40
CA GLY A 241 6.18 -7.11 7.74
C GLY A 241 6.68 -5.95 6.90
N ILE A 242 6.34 -5.92 5.62
CA ILE A 242 6.65 -4.81 4.70
C ILE A 242 5.34 -4.14 4.31
N ARG A 243 5.22 -2.83 4.51
CA ARG A 243 4.12 -2.04 3.94
C ARG A 243 4.58 -1.46 2.61
N ASP A 244 3.83 -1.76 1.56
CA ASP A 244 4.08 -1.23 0.23
C ASP A 244 3.35 0.09 -0.01
N MET A 245 3.72 0.78 -1.09
CA MET A 245 3.11 2.07 -1.46
C MET A 245 1.62 1.95 -1.82
N ASN A 246 1.10 0.75 -2.08
CA ASN A 246 -0.33 0.49 -2.32
C ASN A 246 -1.10 0.11 -1.05
N ASN A 247 -0.51 0.38 0.13
CA ASN A 247 -1.07 0.02 1.44
C ASN A 247 -1.30 -1.49 1.60
N VAL A 248 -0.52 -2.32 0.90
CA VAL A 248 -0.49 -3.76 1.12
C VAL A 248 0.60 -4.08 2.14
N TYR A 249 0.20 -4.75 3.21
CA TYR A 249 1.11 -5.37 4.16
C TYR A 249 1.48 -6.77 3.67
N HIS A 250 2.76 -6.96 3.40
CA HIS A 250 3.36 -8.24 3.02
C HIS A 250 3.99 -8.87 4.25
N TYR A 251 3.44 -10.00 4.66
CA TYR A 251 3.82 -10.72 5.87
C TYR A 251 4.69 -11.93 5.53
N PHE A 252 5.91 -11.96 6.07
CA PHE A 252 6.88 -13.03 5.87
C PHE A 252 7.16 -13.69 7.21
N ALA A 253 6.86 -14.98 7.33
CA ALA A 253 6.99 -15.70 8.60
C ALA A 253 7.78 -17.01 8.46
N HIS A 254 8.03 -17.64 9.61
CA HIS A 254 8.81 -18.86 9.80
C HIS A 254 10.28 -18.71 9.43
N LEU A 255 10.81 -17.49 9.46
CA LEU A 255 12.20 -17.23 9.10
C LEU A 255 13.17 -17.93 10.08
N SER A 256 14.32 -18.37 9.61
CA SER A 256 15.40 -18.86 10.48
C SER A 256 16.14 -17.70 11.16
N GLY A 257 16.17 -16.54 10.50
CA GLY A 257 16.75 -15.30 10.97
C GLY A 257 16.51 -14.16 9.97
N PHE A 258 16.95 -12.95 10.35
CA PHE A 258 16.83 -11.74 9.55
C PHE A 258 18.14 -11.44 8.81
N GLU A 259 18.04 -10.72 7.70
CA GLU A 259 19.22 -10.13 7.06
C GLU A 259 19.91 -9.12 7.98
N LYS A 260 21.24 -8.98 7.84
CA LYS A 260 22.02 -8.04 8.67
C LYS A 260 21.59 -6.60 8.40
N GLY A 261 21.42 -5.82 9.46
CA GLY A 261 21.01 -4.41 9.34
C GLY A 261 19.57 -4.24 8.84
N LEU A 262 18.73 -5.26 8.95
CA LEU A 262 17.29 -5.09 8.78
C LEU A 262 16.70 -4.52 10.07
N GLU A 263 15.94 -3.43 9.99
CA GLU A 263 15.32 -2.76 11.14
C GLU A 263 13.98 -2.14 10.73
N VAL A 264 13.12 -1.86 11.72
CA VAL A 264 11.83 -1.18 11.47
C VAL A 264 12.10 0.23 10.93
N GLY A 265 11.31 0.65 9.93
CA GLY A 265 11.49 1.91 9.22
C GLY A 265 12.44 1.84 8.02
N LYS A 266 13.26 0.79 7.90
CA LYS A 266 14.17 0.63 6.75
C LYS A 266 13.38 0.48 5.44
N ILE A 267 13.76 1.28 4.44
CA ILE A 267 13.24 1.19 3.08
C ILE A 267 13.87 -0.01 2.37
N VAL A 268 13.04 -0.75 1.64
CA VAL A 268 13.43 -1.91 0.84
C VAL A 268 12.89 -1.79 -0.58
N LYS A 269 13.61 -2.37 -1.54
CA LYS A 269 13.20 -2.49 -2.93
C LYS A 269 13.02 -3.96 -3.34
N PRO A 270 12.30 -4.24 -4.44
CA PRO A 270 12.11 -5.60 -4.91
C PRO A 270 13.44 -6.36 -5.07
N GLY A 271 13.55 -7.51 -4.41
CA GLY A 271 14.74 -8.35 -4.46
C GLY A 271 15.74 -8.18 -3.33
N ASP A 272 15.63 -7.12 -2.51
CA ASP A 272 16.44 -7.00 -1.29
C ASP A 272 16.19 -8.19 -0.37
N VAL A 273 17.27 -8.79 0.15
CA VAL A 273 17.14 -9.90 1.11
C VAL A 273 16.69 -9.34 2.46
N ILE A 274 15.67 -9.96 3.04
CA ILE A 274 15.08 -9.56 4.33
C ILE A 274 15.24 -10.65 5.40
N GLY A 275 15.68 -11.83 5.01
CA GLY A 275 15.87 -12.94 5.92
C GLY A 275 15.96 -14.24 5.16
N TYR A 276 15.74 -15.33 5.88
CA TYR A 276 16.06 -16.66 5.38
C TYR A 276 14.97 -17.64 5.77
N VAL A 277 14.63 -18.54 4.85
CA VAL A 277 13.64 -19.60 5.09
C VAL A 277 14.07 -20.44 6.29
N GLY A 278 13.10 -20.76 7.14
CA GLY A 278 13.29 -21.59 8.32
C GLY A 278 12.03 -22.36 8.69
N SER A 279 11.94 -22.71 9.97
CA SER A 279 10.82 -23.46 10.56
C SER A 279 10.46 -22.91 11.94
N SER A 280 10.65 -21.60 12.13
CA SER A 280 10.48 -20.97 13.43
C SER A 280 9.00 -20.71 13.75
N GLY A 281 8.60 -20.90 15.00
CA GLY A 281 7.25 -20.60 15.47
C GLY A 281 6.63 -21.70 16.31
N TYR A 282 5.33 -21.56 16.55
CA TYR A 282 4.50 -22.44 17.39
C TYR A 282 5.09 -22.69 18.80
N GLY A 283 5.58 -21.63 19.44
CA GLY A 283 6.19 -21.73 20.77
C GLY A 283 6.79 -20.42 21.32
N LYS A 284 7.63 -20.57 22.33
CA LYS A 284 8.43 -19.47 22.92
C LYS A 284 9.48 -18.95 21.91
N PRO A 285 9.99 -17.71 22.07
CA PRO A 285 11.05 -17.17 21.22
C PRO A 285 12.18 -18.16 20.95
N GLY A 286 12.52 -18.34 19.66
CA GLY A 286 13.55 -19.27 19.21
C GLY A 286 13.09 -20.71 18.96
N THR A 287 11.81 -21.04 19.14
CA THR A 287 11.28 -22.38 18.80
C THR A 287 11.44 -22.65 17.30
N GLN A 288 12.05 -23.77 16.90
CA GLN A 288 12.22 -24.17 15.50
C GLN A 288 12.02 -25.68 15.33
N GLY A 289 11.83 -26.16 14.10
CA GLY A 289 11.84 -27.59 13.76
C GLY A 289 10.53 -28.35 13.97
N LYS A 290 9.43 -27.66 14.29
CA LYS A 290 8.12 -28.30 14.54
C LYS A 290 7.36 -28.68 13.26
N PHE A 291 7.81 -28.21 12.11
CA PHE A 291 7.21 -28.41 10.79
C PHE A 291 8.29 -28.26 9.70
N PRO A 292 8.05 -28.76 8.48
CA PRO A 292 9.01 -28.63 7.38
C PRO A 292 9.34 -27.15 7.09
N PRO A 293 10.57 -26.84 6.65
CA PRO A 293 10.95 -25.46 6.36
C PRO A 293 10.13 -24.88 5.20
N HIS A 294 9.60 -23.68 5.40
CA HIS A 294 8.84 -22.94 4.42
C HIS A 294 8.80 -21.45 4.75
N LEU A 295 8.53 -20.63 3.75
CA LEU A 295 8.12 -19.25 3.94
C LEU A 295 6.59 -19.21 3.97
N HIS A 296 6.02 -18.77 5.09
CA HIS A 296 4.62 -18.36 5.08
C HIS A 296 4.53 -16.90 4.59
N TYR A 297 3.80 -16.69 3.50
CA TYR A 297 3.58 -15.39 2.89
C TYR A 297 2.11 -14.98 2.99
N GLY A 298 1.81 -13.90 3.69
CA GLY A 298 0.46 -13.35 3.87
C GLY A 298 0.33 -11.94 3.29
N THR A 299 -0.88 -11.56 2.91
CA THR A 299 -1.19 -10.22 2.38
C THR A 299 -2.41 -9.62 3.07
N TYR A 300 -2.26 -8.38 3.52
CA TYR A 300 -3.29 -7.66 4.27
C TYR A 300 -3.40 -6.23 3.75
N ARG A 301 -4.57 -5.60 3.87
CA ARG A 301 -4.82 -4.20 3.51
C ARG A 301 -5.55 -3.49 4.64
N ASP A 302 -5.32 -2.19 4.76
CA ASP A 302 -5.91 -1.32 5.76
C ASP A 302 -6.81 -0.29 5.09
N ASN A 303 -8.02 -0.04 5.61
CA ASN A 303 -8.95 0.96 5.07
C ASN A 303 -9.11 2.18 6.00
N GLY A 304 -8.15 2.43 6.89
CA GLY A 304 -8.24 3.45 7.92
C GLY A 304 -9.03 3.03 9.16
N ILE A 305 -9.89 2.00 9.07
CA ILE A 305 -10.74 1.52 10.17
C ILE A 305 -10.31 0.13 10.62
N SER A 306 -10.11 -0.78 9.67
CA SER A 306 -9.88 -2.20 9.89
C SER A 306 -8.84 -2.73 8.91
N GLU A 307 -8.27 -3.89 9.22
CA GLU A 307 -7.37 -4.63 8.35
C GLU A 307 -8.02 -5.94 7.93
N TRP A 308 -7.86 -6.35 6.67
CA TRP A 308 -8.32 -7.64 6.18
C TRP A 308 -7.25 -8.34 5.36
N SER A 309 -7.21 -9.65 5.47
CA SER A 309 -6.35 -10.51 4.66
C SER A 309 -6.98 -10.83 3.31
N PHE A 310 -6.18 -11.07 2.28
CA PHE A 310 -6.63 -11.56 0.97
C PHE A 310 -5.63 -12.55 0.36
N ASP A 311 -6.06 -13.38 -0.60
CA ASP A 311 -5.25 -14.49 -1.15
C ASP A 311 -4.00 -13.99 -1.89
N PRO A 312 -2.77 -14.32 -1.42
CA PRO A 312 -1.56 -13.93 -2.11
C PRO A 312 -1.21 -14.83 -3.31
N TYR A 313 -1.80 -16.03 -3.43
CA TYR A 313 -1.39 -17.02 -4.42
C TYR A 313 -1.44 -16.50 -5.88
N PRO A 314 -2.51 -15.82 -6.35
CA PRO A 314 -2.55 -15.28 -7.71
C PRO A 314 -1.42 -14.27 -7.98
N TYR A 315 -1.11 -13.43 -7.00
CA TYR A 315 -0.04 -12.43 -7.09
C TYR A 315 1.33 -13.10 -7.14
N LEU A 316 1.58 -14.08 -6.28
CA LEU A 316 2.81 -14.88 -6.28
C LEU A 316 3.05 -15.53 -7.65
N ARG A 317 2.02 -16.14 -8.25
CA ARG A 317 2.10 -16.73 -9.60
C ARG A 317 2.40 -15.69 -10.67
N SER A 318 1.81 -14.50 -10.57
CA SER A 318 2.08 -13.40 -11.50
C SER A 318 3.53 -12.94 -11.38
N TRP A 319 4.01 -12.66 -10.17
CA TRP A 319 5.37 -12.17 -9.89
C TRP A 319 6.44 -13.18 -10.29
N GLU A 320 6.19 -14.47 -10.05
CA GLU A 320 7.08 -15.56 -10.49
C GLU A 320 7.21 -15.62 -12.03
N ARG A 321 6.10 -15.44 -12.76
CA ARG A 321 6.10 -15.40 -14.23
C ARG A 321 6.80 -14.15 -14.76
N MET A 322 6.56 -12.99 -14.15
CA MET A 322 7.20 -11.73 -14.52
C MET A 322 8.72 -11.83 -14.41
N GLU A 323 9.23 -12.27 -13.26
CA GLU A 323 10.67 -12.38 -13.04
C GLU A 323 11.32 -13.42 -13.96
N ARG A 324 10.59 -14.48 -14.36
CA ARG A 324 11.09 -15.42 -15.39
C ARG A 324 11.19 -14.78 -16.76
N ARG A 325 10.24 -13.91 -17.12
CA ARG A 325 10.22 -13.21 -18.42
C ARG A 325 11.32 -12.16 -18.51
N SER A 326 11.56 -11.40 -17.44
CA SER A 326 12.59 -10.35 -17.44
C SER A 326 14.03 -10.87 -17.51
N ARG A 327 14.24 -12.19 -17.41
CA ARG A 327 15.55 -12.86 -17.52
C ARG A 327 15.76 -13.55 -18.87
N ARG A 328 14.76 -13.55 -19.74
CA ARG A 328 14.85 -14.07 -21.12
C ARG A 328 15.23 -12.93 -22.06
#